data_AF-G8SBP2-F1
#
_entry.id   AF-G8SBP2-F1
#
_cell.length_a   1.000
_cell.length_b   1.000
_cell.length_c   1.000
_cell.angle_alpha   90.00
_cell.angle_beta   90.00
_cell.angle_gamma   90.00
#
_symmetry.space_group_name_H-M   'P 1'
#
loop_
_entity.id
_entity.type
_entity.pdbx_description
1 polymer ?
#
loop_
_entity_poly.entity_id
_entity_poly.type
_entity_poly.pdbx_seq_one_letter_code
_entity_poly.pdbx_strand_id
1 'polypeptide(L)'
;MSEHHPGQRPDDRPTGHRPDDRPTEPGPTGHQPGDSRGATGERPSDLWRRQVSTQTAQITAGQLTPDKAYAAELWPPDFIAAVDLALTAYEDDVREFSPTSSDHDIWTAVERVVLALNEVDDYIETDEREQLAAYVHDVLVGAGVDVTAVAGRRGLHPAELTDQWRDW
;
A
#
# COMPACT_ATOMS: atom_id res chain seq x y z
N MET A 1 -46.08 -19.89 54.63
CA MET A 1 -45.97 -20.29 56.04
C MET A 1 -44.76 -21.22 56.17
N SER A 2 -44.07 -21.15 57.32
CA SER A 2 -42.76 -21.77 57.67
C SER A 2 -41.55 -20.93 57.18
N GLU A 3 -41.03 -19.97 57.95
CA GLU A 3 -40.23 -20.03 59.20
C GLU A 3 -38.83 -20.66 59.02
N HIS A 4 -37.77 -19.83 59.17
CA HIS A 4 -36.68 -20.03 60.13
C HIS A 4 -35.59 -18.92 60.03
N HIS A 5 -35.49 -18.10 61.07
CA HIS A 5 -34.21 -17.59 61.64
C HIS A 5 -33.79 -18.58 62.77
N PRO A 6 -32.60 -18.54 63.41
CA PRO A 6 -31.51 -17.54 63.39
C PRO A 6 -30.07 -18.15 63.35
N GLY A 7 -29.04 -17.32 63.41
CA GLY A 7 -27.68 -17.77 63.76
C GLY A 7 -26.61 -16.68 63.58
N GLN A 8 -26.25 -15.97 64.65
CA GLN A 8 -25.18 -14.97 64.68
C GLN A 8 -23.96 -15.48 65.47
N ARG A 9 -22.78 -15.26 64.85
CA ARG A 9 -21.42 -14.95 65.40
C ARG A 9 -20.60 -16.09 66.05
N PRO A 10 -19.26 -15.94 66.22
CA PRO A 10 -18.33 -14.83 65.88
C PRO A 10 -17.03 -15.28 65.16
N ASP A 11 -16.16 -14.29 64.88
CA ASP A 11 -14.69 -14.27 65.10
C ASP A 11 -13.75 -13.83 63.96
N ASP A 12 -12.66 -13.22 64.45
CA ASP A 12 -11.34 -12.96 63.86
C ASP A 12 -11.08 -11.71 63.00
N ARG A 13 -10.36 -10.76 63.65
CA ARG A 13 -9.32 -9.94 63.01
C ARG A 13 -8.07 -10.82 62.80
N PRO A 14 -7.27 -10.56 61.76
CA PRO A 14 -6.00 -9.87 62.04
C PRO A 14 -5.52 -8.88 60.97
N THR A 15 -4.52 -8.12 61.41
CA THR A 15 -3.69 -7.07 60.81
C THR A 15 -2.91 -7.42 59.55
N GLY A 16 -2.75 -6.42 58.67
CA GLY A 16 -1.48 -6.10 58.00
C GLY A 16 -1.40 -6.39 56.50
N HIS A 17 -1.22 -5.36 55.66
CA HIS A 17 -0.04 -5.16 54.80
C HIS A 17 -0.16 -3.87 53.97
N ARG A 18 0.97 -3.21 53.73
CA ARG A 18 1.15 -2.01 52.89
C ARG A 18 0.71 -2.26 51.44
N PRO A 19 0.15 -1.26 50.72
CA PRO A 19 0.22 -1.25 49.27
C PRO A 19 1.56 -0.69 48.81
N ASP A 20 2.25 -1.48 47.99
CA ASP A 20 3.44 -1.12 47.22
C ASP A 20 3.20 0.09 46.31
N ASP A 21 4.17 1.01 46.33
CA ASP A 21 4.46 1.97 45.28
C ASP A 21 4.75 1.23 43.97
N ARG A 22 3.94 1.45 42.93
CA ARG A 22 4.36 1.29 41.54
C ARG A 22 4.19 2.61 40.80
N PRO A 23 5.25 3.17 40.20
CA PRO A 23 5.11 4.30 39.29
C PRO A 23 4.38 3.87 38.02
N THR A 24 3.29 4.57 37.70
CA THR A 24 2.62 4.47 36.40
C THR A 24 3.47 5.21 35.36
N GLU A 25 4.17 4.49 34.49
CA GLU A 25 4.76 5.09 33.29
C GLU A 25 3.65 5.48 32.31
N PRO A 26 3.55 6.75 31.85
CA PRO A 26 2.69 7.08 30.74
C PRO A 26 3.36 6.60 29.44
N GLY A 27 2.78 5.57 28.82
CA GLY A 27 3.21 5.11 27.50
C GLY A 27 3.06 6.21 26.45
N PRO A 28 4.01 6.36 25.51
CA PRO A 28 3.86 7.29 24.40
C PRO A 28 2.95 6.61 23.36
N THR A 29 1.67 6.98 23.36
CA THR A 29 0.83 6.75 22.17
C THR A 29 0.09 8.03 21.87
N GLY A 30 0.84 8.98 21.32
CA GLY A 30 0.26 9.99 20.45
C GLY A 30 -0.24 9.28 19.20
N HIS A 31 -1.48 8.80 19.24
CA HIS A 31 -2.22 8.48 18.03
C HIS A 31 -2.73 9.81 17.48
N GLN A 32 -1.91 10.43 16.64
CA GLN A 32 -2.31 11.61 15.89
C GLN A 32 -3.24 11.15 14.76
N PRO A 33 -4.50 11.62 14.69
CA PRO A 33 -5.42 11.22 13.64
C PRO A 33 -5.14 12.00 12.36
N GLY A 34 -5.11 11.27 11.24
CA GLY A 34 -5.42 11.82 9.93
C GLY A 34 -4.31 12.60 9.23
N ASP A 35 -3.21 11.93 8.89
CA ASP A 35 -2.54 12.29 7.64
C ASP A 35 -3.32 11.66 6.49
N SER A 36 -4.13 12.47 5.82
CA SER A 36 -4.66 12.16 4.50
C SER A 36 -3.48 12.02 3.52
N ARG A 37 -2.89 10.83 3.44
CA ARG A 37 -1.88 10.48 2.42
C ARG A 37 -2.54 9.65 1.33
N GLY A 38 -2.71 10.26 0.17
CA GLY A 38 -2.86 9.51 -1.08
C GLY A 38 -1.69 8.53 -1.25
N ALA A 39 -1.98 7.37 -1.84
CA ALA A 39 -1.06 6.29 -2.23
C ALA A 39 0.05 5.91 -1.20
N THR A 40 -0.15 4.85 -0.42
CA THR A 40 0.83 4.37 0.58
C THR A 40 1.83 3.31 0.07
N GLY A 41 1.91 3.05 -1.24
CA GLY A 41 2.88 2.11 -1.83
C GLY A 41 4.17 2.78 -2.33
N GLU A 42 5.32 2.11 -2.23
CA GLU A 42 6.56 2.50 -2.95
C GLU A 42 6.30 2.40 -4.46
N ARG A 43 6.73 3.41 -5.26
CA ARG A 43 6.60 3.33 -6.72
C ARG A 43 7.46 2.17 -7.26
N PRO A 44 6.97 1.37 -8.22
CA PRO A 44 7.77 0.33 -8.85
C PRO A 44 9.10 0.86 -9.43
N SER A 45 9.08 2.06 -10.03
CA SER A 45 10.28 2.72 -10.55
C SER A 45 11.33 3.05 -9.48
N ASP A 46 10.92 3.32 -8.24
CA ASP A 46 11.85 3.53 -7.12
C ASP A 46 12.56 2.24 -6.72
N LEU A 47 11.81 1.12 -6.70
CA LEU A 47 12.35 -0.21 -6.46
C LEU A 47 13.37 -0.59 -7.55
N TRP A 48 13.04 -0.37 -8.82
CA TRP A 48 13.93 -0.66 -9.95
C TRP A 48 15.20 0.19 -9.90
N ARG A 49 15.11 1.50 -9.64
CA ARG A 49 16.28 2.38 -9.45
C ARG A 49 17.20 1.90 -8.32
N ARG A 50 16.62 1.45 -7.21
CA ARG A 50 17.38 0.86 -6.10
C ARG A 50 18.08 -0.43 -6.52
N GLN A 51 17.44 -1.27 -7.31
CA GLN A 51 18.02 -2.53 -7.78
C GLN A 51 19.18 -2.28 -8.77
N VAL A 52 19.03 -1.32 -9.69
CA VAL A 52 20.11 -0.85 -10.57
C VAL A 52 21.31 -0.35 -9.74
N SER A 53 21.05 0.51 -8.76
CA SER A 53 22.09 1.06 -7.88
C SER A 53 22.80 -0.03 -7.07
N THR A 54 22.02 -1.00 -6.57
CA THR A 54 22.52 -2.13 -5.78
C THR A 54 23.45 -3.01 -6.61
N GLN A 55 23.02 -3.42 -7.81
CA GLN A 55 23.86 -4.26 -8.68
C GLN A 55 25.11 -3.52 -9.17
N THR A 56 25.00 -2.22 -9.44
CA THR A 56 26.16 -1.38 -9.80
C THR A 56 27.20 -1.34 -8.66
N ALA A 57 26.74 -1.21 -7.41
CA ALA A 57 27.63 -1.26 -6.24
C ALA A 57 28.27 -2.65 -6.08
N GLN A 58 27.52 -3.73 -6.31
CA GLN A 58 28.03 -5.10 -6.25
C GLN A 58 29.08 -5.39 -7.33
N ILE A 59 28.90 -4.87 -8.55
CA ILE A 59 29.93 -4.93 -9.61
C ILE A 59 31.21 -4.22 -9.16
N THR A 60 31.07 -3.01 -8.63
CA THR A 60 32.21 -2.20 -8.16
C THR A 60 32.95 -2.91 -7.01
N ALA A 61 32.21 -3.60 -6.14
CA ALA A 61 32.77 -4.38 -5.05
C ALA A 61 33.33 -5.76 -5.47
N GLY A 62 33.20 -6.15 -6.75
CA GLY A 62 33.61 -7.47 -7.25
C GLY A 62 32.73 -8.62 -6.74
N GLN A 63 31.54 -8.33 -6.24
CA GLN A 63 30.58 -9.29 -5.70
C GLN A 63 29.60 -9.82 -6.76
N LEU A 64 29.46 -9.09 -7.87
CA LEU A 64 28.62 -9.45 -9.00
C LEU A 64 29.41 -9.23 -10.30
N THR A 65 29.34 -10.17 -11.23
CA THR A 65 29.94 -9.99 -12.54
C THR A 65 28.98 -9.23 -13.46
N PRO A 66 29.47 -8.41 -14.41
CA PRO A 66 28.61 -7.65 -15.31
C PRO A 66 27.59 -8.51 -16.08
N ASP A 67 27.95 -9.73 -16.48
CA ASP A 67 27.06 -10.67 -17.20
C ASP A 67 25.91 -11.23 -16.35
N LYS A 68 25.95 -11.01 -15.03
CA LYS A 68 24.88 -11.39 -14.09
C LYS A 68 24.08 -10.19 -13.60
N ALA A 69 24.46 -8.98 -13.99
CA ALA A 69 23.80 -7.76 -13.59
C ALA A 69 22.71 -7.37 -14.61
N TYR A 70 21.52 -7.92 -14.41
CA TYR A 70 20.38 -7.70 -15.31
C TYR A 70 19.72 -6.32 -15.13
N ALA A 71 19.84 -5.68 -13.95
CA ALA A 71 18.97 -4.58 -13.59
C ALA A 71 19.09 -3.36 -14.51
N ALA A 72 20.31 -3.04 -14.95
CA ALA A 72 20.55 -1.90 -15.84
C ALA A 72 20.11 -2.19 -17.29
N GLU A 73 19.99 -3.46 -17.66
CA GLU A 73 19.49 -3.90 -18.97
C GLU A 73 17.95 -3.91 -18.98
N LEU A 74 17.32 -4.41 -17.91
CA LEU A 74 15.85 -4.44 -17.79
C LEU A 74 15.25 -3.04 -17.53
N TRP A 75 15.92 -2.22 -16.72
CA TRP A 75 15.40 -0.91 -16.33
C TRP A 75 16.43 0.19 -16.63
N PRO A 76 16.66 0.48 -17.92
CA PRO A 76 17.53 1.57 -18.30
C PRO A 76 16.97 2.93 -17.82
N PRO A 77 17.81 3.96 -17.62
CA PRO A 77 17.37 5.25 -17.08
C PRO A 77 16.21 5.90 -17.84
N ASP A 78 16.20 5.80 -19.18
CA ASP A 78 15.15 6.41 -20.01
C ASP A 78 13.81 5.67 -19.85
N PHE A 79 13.83 4.34 -19.70
CA PHE A 79 12.64 3.53 -19.40
C PHE A 79 12.04 3.94 -18.05
N ILE A 80 12.89 4.00 -17.01
CA ILE A 80 12.46 4.41 -15.67
C ILE A 80 11.86 5.82 -15.69
N ALA A 81 12.48 6.77 -16.40
CA ALA A 81 12.00 8.13 -16.52
C ALA A 81 10.64 8.21 -17.24
N ALA A 82 10.42 7.39 -18.27
CA ALA A 82 9.16 7.32 -18.97
C ALA A 82 8.03 6.70 -18.11
N VAL A 83 8.33 5.64 -17.35
CA VAL A 83 7.38 5.09 -16.36
C VAL A 83 7.05 6.13 -15.28
N ASP A 84 8.06 6.84 -14.76
CA ASP A 84 7.84 7.91 -13.77
C ASP A 84 6.92 9.01 -14.30
N LEU A 85 7.04 9.37 -15.58
CA LEU A 85 6.17 10.36 -16.21
C LEU A 85 4.72 9.86 -16.28
N ALA A 86 4.51 8.62 -16.72
CA ALA A 86 3.17 8.01 -16.80
C ALA A 86 2.51 7.92 -15.41
N LEU A 87 3.25 7.42 -14.41
CA LEU A 87 2.75 7.32 -13.03
C LEU A 87 2.47 8.68 -12.41
N THR A 88 3.32 9.69 -12.67
CA THR A 88 3.10 11.05 -12.15
C THR A 88 1.83 11.67 -12.74
N ALA A 89 1.62 11.56 -14.05
CA ALA A 89 0.40 12.07 -14.69
C ALA A 89 -0.86 11.40 -14.11
N TYR A 90 -0.80 10.09 -13.88
CA TYR A 90 -1.88 9.33 -13.27
C TYR A 90 -2.17 9.75 -11.83
N GLU A 91 -1.13 9.89 -11.00
CA GLU A 91 -1.28 10.34 -9.62
C GLU A 91 -1.83 11.76 -9.53
N ASP A 92 -1.48 12.63 -10.49
CA ASP A 92 -2.05 13.95 -10.63
C ASP A 92 -3.54 13.89 -10.96
N ASP A 93 -3.94 13.10 -11.96
CA ASP A 93 -5.35 12.83 -12.29
C ASP A 93 -6.14 12.33 -11.08
N VAL A 94 -5.59 11.36 -10.33
CA VAL A 94 -6.25 10.78 -9.15
C VAL A 94 -6.35 11.78 -7.99
N ARG A 95 -5.37 12.67 -7.81
CA ARG A 95 -5.40 13.71 -6.77
C ARG A 95 -6.52 14.73 -6.99
N GLU A 96 -6.95 14.91 -8.23
CA GLU A 96 -8.09 15.76 -8.58
C GLU A 96 -9.45 15.08 -8.33
N PHE A 97 -9.46 13.79 -8.01
CA PHE A 97 -10.71 13.10 -7.71
C PHE A 97 -11.38 13.66 -6.46
N SER A 98 -12.70 13.79 -6.58
CA SER A 98 -13.58 14.21 -5.50
C SER A 98 -14.58 13.09 -5.21
N PRO A 99 -15.32 13.14 -4.10
CA PRO A 99 -16.38 12.18 -3.82
C PRO A 99 -17.47 12.09 -4.89
N THR A 100 -17.53 13.05 -5.83
CA THR A 100 -18.48 13.09 -6.94
C THR A 100 -17.88 12.68 -8.28
N SER A 101 -16.59 12.31 -8.33
CA SER A 101 -15.97 11.79 -9.55
C SER A 101 -16.72 10.56 -10.03
N SER A 102 -16.96 10.49 -11.35
CA SER A 102 -17.73 9.39 -11.92
C SER A 102 -16.87 8.15 -12.15
N ASP A 103 -17.50 6.99 -12.25
CA ASP A 103 -16.82 5.75 -12.66
C ASP A 103 -16.15 5.88 -14.03
N HIS A 104 -16.67 6.77 -14.89
CA HIS A 104 -16.08 7.06 -16.19
C HIS A 104 -14.77 7.83 -16.06
N ASP A 105 -14.69 8.81 -15.16
CA ASP A 105 -13.48 9.59 -14.91
C ASP A 105 -12.36 8.70 -14.34
N ILE A 106 -12.72 7.86 -13.35
CA ILE A 106 -11.79 6.89 -12.75
C ILE A 106 -11.23 5.94 -13.82
N TRP A 107 -12.10 5.41 -14.68
CA TRP A 107 -11.67 4.50 -15.73
C TRP A 107 -10.80 5.17 -16.78
N THR A 108 -11.14 6.40 -17.15
CA THR A 108 -10.37 7.18 -18.13
C THR A 108 -8.95 7.44 -17.62
N ALA A 109 -8.78 7.75 -16.33
CA ALA A 109 -7.45 7.92 -15.74
C ALA A 109 -6.64 6.61 -15.79
N VAL A 110 -7.27 5.47 -15.47
CA VAL A 110 -6.58 4.17 -15.54
C VAL A 110 -6.22 3.78 -16.97
N GLU A 111 -7.15 3.95 -17.91
CA GLU A 111 -6.90 3.65 -19.33
C GLU A 111 -5.72 4.48 -19.87
N ARG A 112 -5.66 5.77 -19.53
CA ARG A 112 -4.56 6.64 -19.93
C ARG A 112 -3.21 6.18 -19.40
N VAL A 113 -3.12 5.79 -18.12
CA VAL A 113 -1.83 5.35 -17.56
C VAL A 113 -1.41 4.02 -18.16
N VAL A 114 -2.33 3.07 -18.36
CA VAL A 114 -1.99 1.78 -18.99
C VAL A 114 -1.50 1.98 -20.43
N LEU A 115 -2.19 2.82 -21.22
CA LEU A 115 -1.75 3.14 -22.57
C LEU A 115 -0.36 3.81 -22.57
N ALA A 116 -0.13 4.77 -21.69
CA ALA A 116 1.17 5.43 -21.57
C ALA A 116 2.28 4.45 -21.15
N LEU A 117 2.00 3.50 -20.25
CA LEU A 117 2.94 2.45 -19.84
C LEU A 117 3.25 1.48 -20.99
N ASN A 118 2.24 1.12 -21.79
CA ASN A 118 2.44 0.29 -22.98
C ASN A 118 3.25 1.01 -24.07
N GLU A 119 3.18 2.34 -24.17
CA GLU A 119 4.03 3.13 -25.08
C GLU A 119 5.50 3.20 -24.63
N VAL A 120 5.79 2.99 -23.33
CA VAL A 120 7.17 3.04 -22.82
C VAL A 120 7.99 1.85 -23.33
N ASP A 121 7.43 0.65 -23.27
CA ASP A 121 8.06 -0.55 -23.79
C ASP A 121 7.02 -1.64 -24.08
N ASP A 122 7.01 -2.16 -25.31
CA ASP A 122 6.18 -3.31 -25.69
C ASP A 122 6.55 -4.59 -24.90
N TYR A 123 7.74 -4.63 -24.30
CA TYR A 123 8.33 -5.80 -23.64
C TYR A 123 8.38 -5.73 -22.11
N ILE A 124 7.61 -4.83 -21.46
CA ILE A 124 7.46 -4.89 -19.99
C ILE A 124 7.10 -6.32 -19.59
N GLU A 125 7.95 -6.96 -18.78
CA GLU A 125 7.76 -8.36 -18.41
C GLU A 125 6.58 -8.52 -17.45
N THR A 126 6.16 -9.77 -17.24
CA THR A 126 4.98 -10.08 -16.42
C THR A 126 5.12 -9.54 -15.00
N ASP A 127 6.30 -9.65 -14.39
CA ASP A 127 6.52 -9.20 -13.01
C ASP A 127 6.44 -7.67 -12.87
N GLU A 128 6.95 -6.90 -13.85
CA GLU A 128 6.80 -5.44 -13.87
C GLU A 128 5.35 -5.04 -14.12
N ARG A 129 4.63 -5.72 -15.01
CA ARG A 129 3.19 -5.47 -15.24
C ARG A 129 2.38 -5.69 -13.96
N GLU A 130 2.70 -6.73 -13.19
CA GLU A 130 2.05 -6.98 -11.91
C GLU A 130 2.35 -5.89 -10.87
N GLN A 131 3.61 -5.46 -10.77
CA GLN A 131 3.99 -4.36 -9.88
C GLN A 131 3.28 -3.04 -10.26
N LEU A 132 3.20 -2.73 -11.55
CA LEU A 132 2.53 -1.54 -12.06
C LEU A 132 1.01 -1.60 -11.81
N ALA A 133 0.36 -2.72 -12.12
CA ALA A 133 -1.07 -2.89 -11.89
C ALA A 133 -1.43 -2.79 -10.40
N ALA A 134 -0.62 -3.39 -9.52
CA ALA A 134 -0.77 -3.26 -8.08
C ALA A 134 -0.63 -1.81 -7.61
N TYR A 135 0.37 -1.09 -8.12
CA TYR A 135 0.58 0.32 -7.79
C TYR A 135 -0.58 1.20 -8.25
N VAL A 136 -1.06 1.03 -9.48
CA VAL A 136 -2.22 1.77 -10.04
C VAL A 136 -3.46 1.56 -9.19
N HIS A 137 -3.72 0.33 -8.76
CA HIS A 137 -4.78 -0.01 -7.82
C HIS A 137 -4.61 0.69 -6.46
N ASP A 138 -3.42 0.63 -5.87
CA ASP A 138 -3.15 1.19 -4.55
C ASP A 138 -3.26 2.72 -4.51
N VAL A 139 -2.94 3.39 -5.62
CA VAL A 139 -3.16 4.83 -5.78
C VAL A 139 -4.66 5.18 -5.70
N LEU A 140 -5.55 4.41 -6.36
CA LEU A 140 -7.00 4.61 -6.28
C LEU A 140 -7.52 4.37 -4.87
N VAL A 141 -7.13 3.26 -4.25
CA VAL A 141 -7.53 2.92 -2.88
C VAL A 141 -7.04 3.99 -1.91
N GLY A 142 -5.80 4.46 -2.06
CA GLY A 142 -5.23 5.54 -1.26
C GLY A 142 -5.95 6.88 -1.44
N ALA A 143 -6.57 7.13 -2.60
CA ALA A 143 -7.44 8.28 -2.84
C ALA A 143 -8.87 8.11 -2.30
N GLY A 144 -9.17 6.96 -1.67
CA GLY A 144 -10.49 6.64 -1.12
C GLY A 144 -11.49 6.14 -2.15
N VAL A 145 -11.04 5.75 -3.35
CA VAL A 145 -11.90 5.13 -4.37
C VAL A 145 -12.24 3.70 -3.94
N ASP A 146 -13.54 3.40 -3.86
CA ASP A 146 -14.02 2.03 -3.71
C ASP A 146 -13.94 1.30 -5.06
N VAL A 147 -12.74 0.79 -5.38
CA VAL A 147 -12.46 0.08 -6.64
C VAL A 147 -13.36 -1.15 -6.81
N THR A 148 -13.75 -1.81 -5.71
CA THR A 148 -14.67 -2.95 -5.77
C THR A 148 -16.07 -2.52 -6.20
N ALA A 149 -16.58 -1.42 -5.65
CA ALA A 149 -17.86 -0.89 -6.06
C ALA A 149 -17.84 -0.34 -7.50
N VAL A 150 -16.75 0.27 -7.94
CA VAL A 150 -16.55 0.72 -9.34
C VAL A 150 -16.57 -0.48 -10.30
N ALA A 151 -15.83 -1.55 -9.98
CA ALA A 151 -15.82 -2.78 -10.78
C ALA A 151 -17.22 -3.43 -10.82
N GLY A 152 -17.87 -3.56 -9.66
CA GLY A 152 -19.20 -4.14 -9.53
C GLY A 152 -20.27 -3.39 -10.33
N ARG A 153 -20.22 -2.04 -10.38
CA ARG A 153 -21.14 -1.23 -11.20
C ARG A 153 -20.96 -1.45 -12.72
N ARG A 154 -19.80 -1.94 -13.14
CA ARG A 154 -19.53 -2.38 -14.52
C ARG A 154 -19.76 -3.87 -14.77
N GLY A 155 -20.17 -4.62 -13.76
CA GLY A 155 -20.36 -6.06 -13.85
C GLY A 155 -19.06 -6.86 -13.86
N LEU A 156 -17.96 -6.28 -13.35
CA LEU A 156 -16.65 -6.90 -13.25
C LEU A 156 -16.33 -7.28 -11.80
N HIS A 157 -15.62 -8.38 -11.60
CA HIS A 157 -15.00 -8.71 -10.33
C HIS A 157 -13.71 -7.87 -10.13
N PRO A 158 -13.33 -7.46 -8.91
CA PRO A 158 -12.13 -6.66 -8.68
C PRO A 158 -10.84 -7.30 -9.21
N ALA A 159 -10.73 -8.63 -9.14
CA ALA A 159 -9.60 -9.36 -9.73
C ALA A 159 -9.57 -9.27 -11.27
N GLU A 160 -10.73 -9.28 -11.93
CA GLU A 160 -10.84 -9.15 -13.39
C GLU A 160 -10.48 -7.73 -13.87
N LEU A 161 -10.52 -6.74 -12.97
CA LEU A 161 -10.07 -5.38 -13.24
C LEU A 161 -8.54 -5.34 -13.35
N THR A 162 -7.85 -5.89 -12.36
CA THR A 162 -6.39 -6.00 -12.37
C THR A 162 -5.87 -6.95 -13.45
N ASP A 163 -6.62 -8.01 -13.78
CA ASP A 163 -6.28 -8.92 -14.87
C ASP A 163 -6.40 -8.22 -16.23
N GLN A 164 -7.46 -7.42 -16.46
CA GLN A 164 -7.58 -6.62 -17.69
C GLN A 164 -6.42 -5.63 -17.85
N TRP A 165 -5.96 -5.03 -16.75
CA TRP A 165 -4.80 -4.12 -16.81
C TRP A 165 -3.47 -4.86 -17.05
N ARG A 166 -3.40 -6.15 -16.68
CA ARG A 166 -2.22 -7.01 -16.94
C ARG A 166 -2.18 -7.48 -18.40
N ASP A 167 -3.32 -7.79 -18.99
CA ASP A 167 -3.46 -8.39 -20.33
C ASP A 167 -3.49 -7.37 -21.49
N TRP A 168 -3.37 -6.07 -21.20
CA TRP A 168 -3.39 -4.98 -22.19
C TRP A 168 -2.01 -4.64 -22.77
#